data_AF-A0A1X0US99-F1
#
_entry.id   AF-A0A1X0US99-F1
#
_cell.length_a   1.000
_cell.length_b   1.000
_cell.length_c   1.000
_cell.angle_alpha   90.00
_cell.angle_beta   90.00
_cell.angle_gamma   90.00
#
_symmetry.space_group_name_H-M   'P 1'
#
loop_
_entity.id
_entity.type
_entity.pdbx_description
1 polymer ?
#
loop_
_entity_poly.entity_id
_entity_poly.type
_entity_poly.pdbx_seq_one_letter_code
_entity_poly.pdbx_strand_id
1 'polypeptide(L)'
;MKRILNVLIFVCFFAVVFIVLLAVIKSSRDTTSPALADESFVIHGQPTTCSSLFGEPCEFDLQTEYNMWGNGLESFVDSGVLGPYAADIGFVDSAKLSLQACGVARTAGKTVLEFDELAQRDHPDATSAQLFPFWNQTRQDLCP
;
A
#
# COMPACT_ATOMS: atom_id res chain seq x y z
N MET A 1 -3.68 34.16 -53.16
CA MET A 1 -4.15 32.78 -52.90
C MET A 1 -3.04 31.84 -52.41
N LYS A 2 -1.90 31.68 -53.10
CA LYS A 2 -0.78 30.79 -52.66
C LYS A 2 -0.25 31.06 -51.23
N ARG A 3 -0.14 32.33 -50.82
CA ARG A 3 0.34 32.68 -49.46
C ARG A 3 -0.64 32.26 -48.35
N ILE A 4 -1.95 32.38 -48.58
CA ILE A 4 -2.98 32.01 -47.60
C ILE A 4 -3.05 30.49 -47.47
N LEU A 5 -2.93 29.77 -48.58
CA LEU A 5 -2.88 28.31 -48.60
C LEU A 5 -1.66 27.77 -47.84
N ASN A 6 -0.48 28.36 -48.02
CA ASN A 6 0.73 27.95 -47.30
C ASN A 6 0.64 28.21 -45.79
N VAL A 7 0.01 29.31 -45.37
CA VAL A 7 -0.21 29.61 -43.95
C VAL A 7 -1.16 28.59 -43.32
N LEU A 8 -2.25 28.23 -44.00
CA LEU A 8 -3.18 27.22 -43.51
C LEU A 8 -2.52 25.84 -43.38
N ILE A 9 -1.70 25.44 -44.36
CA ILE A 9 -0.94 24.17 -44.30
C ILE A 9 0.02 24.18 -43.11
N PHE A 10 0.73 25.29 -42.88
CA PHE A 10 1.66 25.41 -41.75
C PHE A 10 0.92 25.31 -40.41
N VAL A 11 -0.20 26.01 -40.26
CA VAL A 11 -1.00 25.98 -39.01
C VAL A 11 -1.55 24.57 -38.75
N CYS A 12 -2.09 23.90 -39.77
CA CYS A 12 -2.55 22.52 -39.63
C CYS A 12 -1.42 21.56 -39.28
N PHE A 13 -0.25 21.72 -39.90
CA PHE A 13 0.92 20.89 -39.60
C PHE A 13 1.36 21.04 -38.15
N PHE A 14 1.49 22.28 -37.65
CA PHE A 14 1.87 22.53 -36.26
C PHE A 14 0.81 22.06 -35.27
N ALA A 15 -0.48 22.19 -35.60
CA ALA A 15 -1.56 21.66 -34.77
C ALA A 15 -1.50 20.12 -34.65
N VAL A 16 -1.26 19.42 -35.76
CA VAL A 16 -1.11 17.96 -35.76
C VAL A 16 0.13 17.54 -34.98
N VAL A 17 1.27 18.19 -35.19
CA VAL A 17 2.51 17.92 -34.43
C VAL A 17 2.28 18.13 -32.94
N PHE A 18 1.59 19.21 -32.55
CA PHE A 18 1.30 19.51 -31.15
C PHE A 18 0.36 18.49 -30.51
N ILE A 19 -0.68 18.03 -31.24
CA ILE A 19 -1.59 16.97 -30.78
C ILE A 19 -0.84 15.65 -30.60
N VAL A 20 0.01 15.27 -31.55
CA VAL A 20 0.85 14.06 -31.45
C VAL A 20 1.82 14.18 -30.27
N LEU A 21 2.45 15.33 -30.09
CA LEU A 21 3.38 15.57 -28.98
C LEU A 21 2.66 15.50 -27.62
N LEU A 22 1.45 16.07 -27.50
CA LEU A 22 0.61 15.94 -26.32
C LEU A 22 0.16 14.50 -26.06
N ALA A 23 -0.17 13.75 -27.12
CA ALA A 23 -0.52 12.34 -27.00
C ALA A 23 0.67 11.49 -26.52
N VAL A 24 1.88 11.76 -27.03
CA VAL A 24 3.12 11.11 -26.58
C VAL A 24 3.44 11.47 -25.14
N ILE A 25 3.32 12.74 -24.74
CA ILE A 25 3.54 13.17 -23.34
C ILE A 25 2.48 12.54 -22.40
N LYS A 26 1.22 12.43 -22.84
CA LYS A 26 0.17 11.75 -22.08
C LYS A 26 0.45 10.24 -21.97
N SER A 27 0.91 9.60 -23.04
CA SER A 27 1.34 8.20 -23.03
C SER A 27 2.63 7.96 -22.24
N SER A 28 3.48 8.98 -22.08
CA SER A 28 4.69 8.89 -21.24
C SER A 28 4.38 9.08 -19.75
N ARG A 29 3.22 9.68 -19.45
CA ARG A 29 2.62 9.70 -18.10
C ARG A 29 1.91 8.40 -17.72
N ASP A 30 1.67 7.49 -18.67
CA ASP A 30 1.68 6.04 -18.38
C ASP A 30 3.13 5.60 -18.15
N THR A 31 3.81 6.29 -17.23
CA THR A 31 4.92 5.68 -16.52
C THR A 31 4.23 4.66 -15.65
N THR A 32 4.11 3.42 -16.16
CA THR A 32 3.93 2.25 -15.32
C THR A 32 5.06 2.32 -14.30
N SER A 33 4.80 2.98 -13.17
CA SER A 33 5.45 2.63 -11.92
C SER A 33 5.39 1.12 -11.89
N PRO A 34 6.51 0.39 -11.74
CA PRO A 34 6.46 -1.06 -11.72
C PRO A 34 5.30 -1.44 -10.81
N ALA A 35 4.28 -2.10 -11.37
CA ALA A 35 3.16 -2.54 -10.56
C ALA A 35 3.80 -3.35 -9.44
N LEU A 36 3.52 -2.97 -8.18
CA LEU A 36 4.00 -3.73 -7.03
C LEU A 36 3.65 -5.19 -7.28
N ALA A 37 4.58 -6.09 -6.99
CA ALA A 37 4.30 -7.52 -7.06
C ALA A 37 3.03 -7.80 -6.25
N ASP A 38 2.12 -8.61 -6.78
CA ASP A 38 0.99 -9.11 -6.00
C ASP A 38 1.39 -10.48 -5.46
N GLU A 39 2.29 -10.47 -4.46
CA GLU A 39 2.80 -11.71 -3.87
C GLU A 39 1.68 -12.48 -3.21
N SER A 40 1.78 -13.81 -3.22
CA SER A 40 0.84 -14.69 -2.54
C SER A 40 1.56 -15.54 -1.50
N PHE A 41 1.03 -15.54 -0.28
CA PHE A 41 1.50 -16.37 0.81
C PHE A 41 0.42 -17.33 1.26
N VAL A 42 0.82 -18.48 1.80
CA VAL A 42 -0.12 -19.44 2.38
C VAL A 42 -0.54 -18.92 3.75
N ILE A 43 -1.82 -18.58 3.90
CA ILE A 43 -2.43 -18.18 5.17
C ILE A 43 -3.58 -19.15 5.46
N HIS A 44 -3.54 -19.83 6.60
CA HIS A 44 -4.52 -20.84 7.00
C HIS A 44 -4.76 -21.90 5.91
N GLY A 45 -3.67 -22.28 5.22
CA GLY A 45 -3.68 -23.30 4.16
C GLY A 45 -4.24 -22.83 2.81
N GLN A 46 -4.53 -21.54 2.63
CA GLN A 46 -4.96 -20.98 1.35
C GLN A 46 -3.89 -20.03 0.78
N PRO A 47 -3.58 -20.09 -0.52
CA PRO A 47 -2.84 -19.03 -1.19
C PRO A 47 -3.66 -17.74 -1.13
N THR A 48 -3.14 -16.76 -0.41
CA THR A 48 -3.78 -15.48 -0.14
C THR A 48 -2.90 -14.38 -0.69
N THR A 49 -3.49 -13.34 -1.27
CA THR A 49 -2.82 -12.10 -1.70
C THR A 49 -3.24 -10.99 -0.74
N CYS A 50 -2.59 -9.82 -0.83
CA CYS A 50 -2.96 -8.69 0.02
C CYS A 50 -4.45 -8.35 -0.13
N SER A 51 -4.92 -8.23 -1.38
CA SER A 51 -6.31 -7.86 -1.66
C SER A 51 -7.32 -8.92 -1.24
N SER A 52 -6.97 -10.22 -1.34
CA SER A 52 -7.88 -11.27 -0.89
C SER A 52 -7.89 -11.43 0.63
N LEU A 53 -6.80 -11.10 1.33
CA LEU A 53 -6.77 -11.09 2.80
C LEU A 53 -7.69 -10.02 3.38
N PHE A 54 -7.60 -8.79 2.86
CA PHE A 54 -8.33 -7.64 3.40
C PHE A 54 -9.68 -7.39 2.71
N GLY A 55 -10.01 -8.14 1.65
CA GLY A 55 -11.29 -8.04 0.94
C GLY A 55 -11.44 -6.79 0.06
N GLU A 56 -10.38 -5.99 -0.06
CA GLU A 56 -10.33 -4.76 -0.85
C GLU A 56 -8.96 -4.60 -1.52
N PRO A 57 -8.84 -3.83 -2.61
CA PRO A 57 -7.52 -3.52 -3.18
C PRO A 57 -6.62 -2.87 -2.14
N CYS A 58 -5.42 -3.42 -1.96
CA CYS A 58 -4.46 -2.85 -1.03
C CYS A 58 -3.88 -1.54 -1.57
N GLU A 59 -3.84 -0.54 -0.70
CA GLU A 59 -3.04 0.66 -0.94
C GLU A 59 -1.55 0.30 -1.03
N PHE A 60 -0.78 1.16 -1.72
CA PHE A 60 0.62 0.92 -2.05
C PHE A 60 1.47 0.51 -0.83
N ASP A 61 1.31 1.21 0.30
CA ASP A 61 2.09 0.95 1.52
C ASP A 61 1.74 -0.42 2.12
N LEU A 62 0.44 -0.76 2.19
CA LEU A 62 -0.01 -2.04 2.74
C LEU A 62 0.41 -3.21 1.86
N GLN A 63 0.32 -3.07 0.53
CA GLN A 63 0.82 -4.06 -0.42
C GLN A 63 2.33 -4.24 -0.28
N THR A 64 3.07 -3.15 -0.11
CA THR A 64 4.52 -3.18 0.07
C THR A 64 4.89 -3.99 1.30
N GLU A 65 4.31 -3.70 2.46
CA GLU A 65 4.58 -4.43 3.70
C GLU A 65 4.09 -5.89 3.63
N TYR A 66 2.95 -6.15 2.99
CA TYR A 66 2.47 -7.51 2.76
C TYR A 66 3.48 -8.33 1.94
N ASN A 67 3.99 -7.78 0.84
CA ASN A 67 4.98 -8.47 0.00
C ASN A 67 6.28 -8.79 0.74
N MET A 68 6.69 -7.92 1.68
CA MET A 68 7.92 -8.14 2.44
C MET A 68 7.73 -9.14 3.59
N TRP A 69 6.61 -9.07 4.29
CA TRP A 69 6.44 -9.77 5.58
C TRP A 69 5.33 -10.82 5.60
N GLY A 70 4.56 -10.95 4.52
CA GLY A 70 3.39 -11.82 4.45
C GLY A 70 3.70 -13.30 4.72
N ASN A 71 4.92 -13.76 4.41
CA ASN A 71 5.33 -15.14 4.71
C ASN A 71 5.42 -15.45 6.22
N GLY A 72 5.73 -14.46 7.07
CA GLY A 72 5.80 -14.63 8.53
C GLY A 72 4.52 -14.24 9.27
N LEU A 73 3.56 -13.68 8.55
CA LEU A 73 2.40 -12.99 9.12
C LEU A 73 1.49 -13.92 9.92
N GLU A 74 1.14 -15.09 9.36
CA GLU A 74 0.27 -16.06 10.05
C GLU A 74 0.89 -16.50 11.38
N SER A 75 2.14 -16.95 11.34
CA SER A 75 2.85 -17.41 12.54
C SER A 75 2.99 -16.33 13.61
N PHE A 76 3.15 -15.06 13.21
CA PHE A 76 3.30 -13.96 14.14
C PHE A 76 1.96 -13.60 14.80
N VAL A 77 0.91 -13.42 14.01
CA VAL A 77 -0.42 -13.04 14.52
C VAL A 77 -1.00 -14.15 15.41
N ASP A 78 -0.86 -15.42 15.01
CA ASP A 78 -1.39 -16.56 15.75
C ASP A 78 -0.55 -16.98 16.96
N SER A 79 0.64 -16.38 17.15
CA SER A 79 1.50 -16.69 18.31
C SER A 79 0.89 -16.23 19.64
N GLY A 80 -0.09 -15.32 19.61
CA GLY A 80 -0.71 -14.73 20.79
C GLY A 80 0.10 -13.60 21.45
N VAL A 81 1.25 -13.20 20.89
CA VAL A 81 2.11 -12.13 21.45
C VAL A 81 1.45 -10.75 21.43
N LEU A 82 0.45 -10.55 20.57
CA LEU A 82 -0.28 -9.29 20.40
C LEU A 82 -1.31 -9.04 21.51
N GLY A 83 -1.56 -10.02 22.37
CA GLY A 83 -2.44 -9.88 23.53
C GLY A 83 -3.94 -9.99 23.22
N PRO A 84 -4.81 -9.72 24.21
CA PRO A 84 -6.24 -10.03 24.12
C PRO A 84 -6.98 -9.22 23.07
N TYR A 85 -6.57 -7.97 22.82
CA TYR A 85 -7.24 -7.13 21.82
C TYR A 85 -7.13 -7.71 20.40
N ALA A 86 -6.00 -8.33 20.06
CA ALA A 86 -5.82 -9.03 18.78
C ALA A 86 -6.79 -10.21 18.63
N ALA A 87 -7.08 -10.92 19.72
CA ALA A 87 -8.06 -12.00 19.71
C ALA A 87 -9.49 -11.47 19.51
N ASP A 88 -9.80 -10.29 20.06
CA ASP A 88 -11.13 -9.67 19.96
C ASP A 88 -11.42 -9.17 18.53
N ILE A 89 -10.43 -8.56 17.85
CA ILE A 89 -10.58 -8.05 16.48
C ILE A 89 -10.33 -9.14 15.41
N GLY A 90 -9.69 -10.24 15.79
CA GLY A 90 -9.43 -11.37 14.91
C GLY A 90 -8.21 -11.20 14.00
N PHE A 91 -7.96 -12.23 13.19
CA PHE A 91 -6.74 -12.37 12.40
C PHE A 91 -6.54 -11.26 11.37
N VAL A 92 -7.56 -10.96 10.56
CA VAL A 92 -7.45 -10.03 9.42
C VAL A 92 -7.08 -8.63 9.90
N ASP A 93 -7.78 -8.12 10.90
CA ASP A 93 -7.52 -6.81 11.47
C ASP A 93 -6.16 -6.78 12.18
N SER A 94 -5.83 -7.84 12.91
CA SER A 94 -4.53 -7.96 13.58
C SER A 94 -3.36 -7.98 12.58
N ALA A 95 -3.55 -8.67 11.46
CA ALA A 95 -2.59 -8.71 10.36
C ALA A 95 -2.42 -7.33 9.72
N LYS A 96 -3.52 -6.60 9.48
CA LYS A 96 -3.48 -5.23 8.94
C LYS A 96 -2.71 -4.28 9.85
N LEU A 97 -3.03 -4.27 11.15
CA LEU A 97 -2.35 -3.44 12.14
C LEU A 97 -0.85 -3.77 12.24
N SER A 98 -0.50 -5.06 12.18
CA SER A 98 0.90 -5.50 12.19
C SER A 98 1.66 -4.99 10.96
N LEU A 99 1.09 -5.11 9.75
CA LEU A 99 1.74 -4.61 8.53
C LEU A 99 1.84 -3.07 8.53
N GLN A 100 0.81 -2.37 9.02
CA GLN A 100 0.86 -0.92 9.21
C GLN A 100 1.96 -0.52 10.20
N ALA A 101 2.11 -1.24 11.31
CA ALA A 101 3.19 -1.02 12.27
C ALA A 101 4.58 -1.20 11.62
N CYS A 102 4.76 -2.20 10.75
CA CYS A 102 6.01 -2.36 9.99
C CYS A 102 6.31 -1.15 9.10
N GLY A 103 5.32 -0.71 8.31
CA GLY A 103 5.49 0.45 7.42
C GLY A 103 5.83 1.73 8.17
N VAL A 104 5.16 1.98 9.29
CA VAL A 104 5.44 3.14 10.14
C VAL A 104 6.82 3.02 10.77
N ALA A 105 7.18 1.86 11.34
CA ALA A 105 8.47 1.66 12.01
C ALA A 105 9.69 1.79 11.10
N ARG A 106 9.53 1.42 9.82
CA ARG A 106 10.60 1.54 8.81
C ARG A 106 10.71 2.94 8.21
N THR A 107 9.77 3.84 8.52
CA THR A 107 9.79 5.22 8.05
C THR A 107 10.56 6.11 9.03
N ALA A 108 11.62 6.75 8.55
CA ALA A 108 12.48 7.59 9.37
C ALA A 108 11.70 8.73 10.06
N GLY A 109 11.90 8.87 11.37
CA GLY A 109 11.29 9.92 12.19
C GLY A 109 9.86 9.63 12.65
N LYS A 110 9.27 8.49 12.26
CA LYS A 110 7.96 8.04 12.75
C LYS A 110 8.10 7.30 14.07
N THR A 111 7.04 7.36 14.86
CA THR A 111 6.95 6.80 16.20
C THR A 111 5.64 6.04 16.39
N VAL A 112 5.42 5.54 17.61
CA VAL A 112 4.14 4.93 18.00
C VAL A 112 2.95 5.86 17.81
N LEU A 113 3.15 7.19 17.90
CA LEU A 113 2.06 8.15 17.76
C LEU A 113 1.48 8.12 16.34
N GLU A 114 2.33 8.06 15.31
CA GLU A 114 1.87 7.96 13.93
C GLU A 114 1.26 6.60 13.60
N PHE A 115 1.68 5.56 14.32
CA PHE A 115 1.00 4.27 14.24
C PHE A 115 -0.40 4.34 14.86
N ASP A 116 -0.53 4.91 16.07
CA ASP A 116 -1.82 5.07 16.73
C ASP A 116 -2.80 5.89 15.85
N GLU A 117 -2.33 7.01 15.27
CA GLU A 117 -3.14 7.84 14.36
C GLU A 117 -3.59 7.09 13.09
N LEU A 118 -2.76 6.18 12.58
CA LEU A 118 -3.09 5.37 11.41
C LEU A 118 -4.09 4.26 11.79
N ALA A 119 -3.81 3.53 12.86
CA ALA A 119 -4.63 2.44 13.36
C ALA A 119 -6.05 2.90 13.75
N GLN A 120 -6.18 4.08 14.36
CA GLN A 120 -7.47 4.64 14.76
C GLN A 120 -8.42 4.98 13.59
N ARG A 121 -7.93 5.03 12.35
CA ARG A 121 -8.80 5.22 11.18
C ARG A 121 -9.71 4.02 10.95
N ASP A 122 -9.16 2.83 11.14
CA ASP A 122 -9.86 1.56 10.95
C ASP A 122 -10.45 1.05 12.28
N HIS A 123 -9.80 1.38 13.41
CA HIS A 123 -10.20 0.99 14.76
C HIS A 123 -10.37 2.20 15.70
N PRO A 124 -11.41 3.04 15.50
CA PRO A 124 -11.57 4.30 16.21
C PRO A 124 -11.83 4.17 17.72
N ASP A 125 -12.21 2.97 18.17
CA ASP A 125 -12.44 2.61 19.57
C ASP A 125 -11.19 2.01 20.25
N ALA A 126 -10.12 1.73 19.49
CA ALA A 126 -8.88 1.19 20.03
C ALA A 126 -8.14 2.23 20.88
N THR A 127 -7.78 1.84 22.10
CA THR A 127 -6.92 2.65 22.96
C THR A 127 -5.44 2.46 22.61
N SER A 128 -4.60 3.47 22.86
CA SER A 128 -3.14 3.34 22.68
C SER A 128 -2.54 2.14 23.45
N ALA A 129 -3.13 1.77 24.60
CA ALA A 129 -2.68 0.61 25.36
C ALA A 129 -2.98 -0.73 24.64
N GLN A 130 -4.08 -0.81 23.90
CA GLN A 130 -4.43 -1.97 23.07
C GLN A 130 -3.61 -2.02 21.78
N LEU A 131 -3.22 -0.87 21.24
CA LEU A 131 -2.42 -0.74 20.02
C LEU A 131 -0.92 -0.94 20.26
N PHE A 132 -0.40 -0.57 21.44
CA PHE A 132 1.01 -0.65 21.76
C PHE A 132 1.66 -2.04 21.53
N PRO A 133 1.02 -3.18 21.85
CA PRO A 133 1.53 -4.51 21.52
C PRO A 133 1.81 -4.70 20.02
N PHE A 134 0.94 -4.21 19.14
CA PHE A 134 1.17 -4.26 17.69
C PHE A 134 2.43 -3.49 17.32
N TRP A 135 2.53 -2.23 17.75
CA TRP A 135 3.74 -1.43 17.51
C TRP A 135 5.01 -2.11 18.02
N ASN A 136 4.98 -2.62 19.25
CA ASN A 136 6.17 -3.11 19.92
C ASN A 136 6.61 -4.50 19.42
N GLN A 137 5.69 -5.47 19.34
CA GLN A 137 6.04 -6.86 19.00
C GLN A 137 6.38 -7.01 17.52
N THR A 138 5.64 -6.33 16.64
CA THR A 138 5.89 -6.37 15.20
C THR A 138 7.32 -5.95 14.86
N ARG A 139 7.83 -4.90 15.51
CA ARG A 139 9.20 -4.39 15.32
C ARG A 139 10.28 -5.29 15.89
N GLN A 140 9.92 -6.27 16.73
CA GLN A 140 10.88 -7.19 17.33
C GLN A 140 10.92 -8.49 16.52
N ASP A 141 9.76 -9.00 16.12
CA ASP A 141 9.64 -10.36 15.62
C ASP A 141 9.19 -10.48 14.16
N LEU A 142 8.34 -9.56 13.66
CA LEU A 142 7.84 -9.62 12.28
C LEU A 142 8.74 -8.86 11.30
N CYS A 143 9.12 -7.63 11.64
CA CYS A 143 9.92 -6.73 10.81
C CYS A 143 10.95 -5.96 11.64
N PRO A 144 12.00 -6.66 12.12
CA PRO A 144 13.11 -6.07 12.87
C PRO A 144 13.94 -5.05 12.08
#